data_AF-A0A947D1Q8-F1
#
_entry.id   AF-A0A947D1Q8-F1
#
_cell.length_a   1.000
_cell.length_b   1.000
_cell.length_c   1.000
_cell.angle_alpha   90.00
_cell.angle_beta   90.00
_cell.angle_gamma   90.00
#
_symmetry.space_group_name_H-M   'P 1'
#
loop_
_entity.id
_entity.type
_entity.pdbx_description
1 polymer ?
#
loop_
_entity_poly.entity_id
_entity_poly.type
_entity_poly.pdbx_seq_one_letter_code
_entity_poly.pdbx_strand_id
1 'polypeptide(L)'
;MDRQKVTIYAVGLAGAFALHLAIHGAGWPGPVLSIAALGVAGLVLAQFPPLALRHPDLLRASVLLIGGLALAMPLLFDPGAPAGGGPLGGSPLGGGSSGGGAGIAGSEAVLWPQILVAFFASRVLAAETEARFAAFWADPLGTTGPVGVQSSLAALFLGAALGLVFHLALPWLKALAPAGPSGILVTALAGSTALHSAIIVLFFVILAHLADALRLHLADAAALASLRRRGRTRAGGSNDLNDLVADEIAVRPSSRLLRLVADWVVRSGRPDSDAGPLSPAAAQDGFHRAARQFARGLVPFLPLLGFLGTVVGLAAAMAELPQGLGAGGGGADIAASLAGLAIKFETTLLGLIGSIVASLLIAVMERRETELAAEARRVVGALVAAEAVRHG
;
A
#
# COMPACT_ATOMS: atom_id res chain seq x y z
N MET A 1 11.57 15.33 15.82
CA MET A 1 11.11 14.01 16.29
C MET A 1 11.06 12.93 15.21
N ASP A 2 11.04 13.25 13.90
CA ASP A 2 10.76 12.21 12.89
C ASP A 2 11.94 11.30 12.52
N ARG A 3 13.18 11.77 12.66
CA ARG A 3 14.37 10.96 12.34
C ARG A 3 14.47 9.70 13.18
N GLN A 4 14.12 9.79 14.47
CA GLN A 4 14.14 8.64 15.38
C GLN A 4 13.17 7.53 14.92
N LYS A 5 11.98 7.89 14.45
CA LYS A 5 11.00 6.92 13.91
C LYS A 5 11.57 6.19 12.70
N VAL A 6 12.15 6.95 11.75
CA VAL A 6 12.78 6.37 10.54
C VAL A 6 13.89 5.40 10.93
N THR A 7 14.75 5.76 11.89
CA THR A 7 15.83 4.89 12.37
C THR A 7 15.28 3.63 13.05
N ILE A 8 14.26 3.73 13.91
CA ILE A 8 13.64 2.56 14.56
C ILE A 8 13.10 1.59 13.50
N TYR A 9 12.38 2.08 12.49
CA TYR A 9 11.86 1.23 11.42
C TYR A 9 12.96 0.66 10.54
N ALA A 10 14.03 1.41 10.27
CA ALA A 10 15.16 0.93 9.48
C ALA A 10 15.93 -0.19 10.20
N VAL A 11 16.13 -0.07 11.51
CA VAL A 11 16.71 -1.14 12.33
C VAL A 11 15.80 -2.37 12.33
N GLY A 12 14.48 -2.17 12.46
CA GLY A 12 13.50 -3.25 12.34
C GLY A 12 13.56 -3.96 10.97
N LEU A 13 13.69 -3.20 9.88
CA LEU A 13 13.86 -3.74 8.52
C LEU A 13 15.15 -4.56 8.39
N ALA A 14 16.27 -4.04 8.89
CA ALA A 14 17.54 -4.75 8.86
C ALA A 14 17.47 -6.08 9.62
N GLY A 15 16.86 -6.08 10.81
CA GLY A 15 16.66 -7.29 11.61
C GLY A 15 15.75 -8.31 10.91
N ALA A 16 14.61 -7.86 10.37
CA ALA A 16 13.69 -8.71 9.62
C ALA A 16 14.34 -9.32 8.37
N PHE A 17 15.18 -8.56 7.68
CA PHE A 17 15.86 -9.04 6.47
C PHE A 17 17.00 -9.99 6.79
N ALA A 18 17.78 -9.73 7.85
CA ALA A 18 18.79 -10.67 8.33
C ALA A 18 18.17 -12.03 8.69
N LEU A 19 17.01 -12.01 9.33
CA LEU A 19 16.23 -13.20 9.67
C LEU A 19 15.70 -13.92 8.42
N HIS A 20 15.23 -13.18 7.42
CA HIS A 20 14.85 -13.73 6.12
C HIS A 20 16.03 -14.42 5.42
N LEU A 21 17.22 -13.79 5.41
CA LEU A 21 18.46 -14.36 4.87
C LEU A 21 18.92 -15.60 5.65
N ALA A 22 18.78 -15.62 6.98
CA ALA A 22 19.15 -16.77 7.79
C ALA A 22 18.30 -18.01 7.46
N ILE A 23 17.02 -17.81 7.13
CA ILE A 23 16.08 -18.90 6.83
C ILE A 23 16.17 -19.33 5.36
N HIS A 24 16.25 -18.38 4.42
CA HIS A 24 16.12 -18.65 2.98
C HIS A 24 17.43 -18.48 2.20
N GLY A 25 18.43 -17.79 2.76
CA GLY A 25 19.61 -17.33 2.04
C GLY A 25 20.64 -18.42 1.73
N ALA A 26 20.56 -19.59 2.38
CA ALA A 26 21.54 -20.67 2.20
C ALA A 26 21.62 -21.20 0.75
N GLY A 27 20.53 -21.08 -0.02
CA GLY A 27 20.47 -21.49 -1.43
C GLY A 27 20.61 -20.35 -2.43
N TRP A 28 20.86 -19.11 -1.98
CA TRP A 28 20.87 -17.95 -2.88
C TRP A 28 22.17 -17.89 -3.67
N PRO A 29 22.12 -17.56 -4.98
CA PRO A 29 23.34 -17.43 -5.78
C PRO A 29 24.18 -16.24 -5.29
N GLY A 30 25.51 -16.38 -5.35
CA GLY A 30 26.46 -15.36 -4.86
C GLY A 30 26.16 -13.91 -5.29
N PRO A 31 25.82 -13.64 -6.58
CA PRO A 31 25.44 -12.29 -7.01
C PRO A 31 24.23 -11.70 -6.27
N VAL A 32 23.25 -12.52 -5.91
CA VAL A 32 22.07 -12.09 -5.15
C VAL A 32 22.46 -11.74 -3.72
N LEU A 33 23.35 -12.52 -3.09
CA LEU A 33 23.87 -12.19 -1.76
C LEU A 33 24.68 -10.89 -1.76
N SER A 34 25.45 -10.60 -2.82
CA SER A 34 26.14 -9.32 -2.98
C SER A 34 25.17 -8.14 -3.08
N ILE A 35 24.09 -8.29 -3.84
CA ILE A 35 23.01 -7.30 -3.94
C ILE A 35 22.34 -7.08 -2.57
N ALA A 36 22.02 -8.16 -1.86
CA ALA A 36 21.46 -8.11 -0.50
C ALA A 36 22.39 -7.35 0.47
N ALA A 37 23.68 -7.66 0.44
CA ALA A 37 24.70 -6.99 1.26
C ALA A 37 24.79 -5.49 0.94
N LEU A 38 24.72 -5.12 -0.35
CA LEU A 38 24.71 -3.72 -0.78
C LEU A 38 23.46 -2.97 -0.26
N GLY A 39 22.30 -3.61 -0.28
CA GLY A 39 21.07 -3.06 0.31
C GLY A 39 21.20 -2.78 1.80
N VAL A 40 21.74 -3.74 2.56
CA VAL A 40 21.97 -3.59 4.00
C VAL A 40 23.02 -2.50 4.28
N ALA A 41 24.12 -2.48 3.53
CA ALA A 41 25.15 -1.45 3.65
C ALA A 41 24.57 -0.06 3.39
N GLY A 42 23.77 0.11 2.33
CA GLY A 42 23.08 1.36 2.04
C GLY A 42 22.11 1.78 3.13
N LEU A 43 21.35 0.85 3.70
CA LEU A 43 20.44 1.10 4.82
C LEU A 43 21.17 1.59 6.08
N VAL A 44 22.33 0.99 6.37
CA VAL A 44 23.21 1.39 7.48
C VAL A 44 23.84 2.75 7.21
N LEU A 45 24.40 2.97 6.02
CA LEU A 45 25.00 4.25 5.62
C LEU A 45 23.99 5.41 5.66
N ALA A 46 22.74 5.14 5.31
CA ALA A 46 21.65 6.11 5.38
C ALA A 46 21.31 6.55 6.82
N GLN A 47 21.74 5.82 7.86
CA GLN A 47 21.57 6.26 9.25
C GLN A 47 22.57 7.34 9.65
N PHE A 48 23.69 7.50 8.92
CA PHE A 48 24.72 8.48 9.25
C PHE A 48 24.32 9.89 8.77
N PRO A 49 24.21 10.89 9.66
CA PRO A 49 23.81 12.25 9.32
C PRO A 49 24.49 12.91 8.12
N PRO A 50 25.83 12.90 8.00
CA PRO A 50 26.49 13.60 6.90
C PRO A 50 26.20 12.95 5.54
N LEU A 51 26.04 11.63 5.49
CA LEU A 51 25.76 10.90 4.26
C LEU A 51 24.29 10.99 3.86
N ALA A 52 23.38 10.90 4.84
CA ALA A 52 21.95 11.03 4.62
C ALA A 52 21.58 12.39 4.00
N LEU A 53 22.28 13.46 4.38
CA LEU A 53 22.08 14.79 3.82
C LEU A 53 22.61 14.91 2.37
N ARG A 54 23.71 14.23 2.05
CA ARG A 54 24.30 14.24 0.70
C ARG A 54 23.54 13.36 -0.29
N HIS A 55 22.95 12.26 0.19
CA HIS A 55 22.26 11.28 -0.63
C HIS A 55 20.88 10.97 -0.05
N PRO A 56 19.90 11.88 -0.20
CA PRO A 56 18.57 11.70 0.39
C PRO A 56 17.88 10.43 -0.11
N ASP A 57 18.15 10.02 -1.35
CA ASP A 57 17.53 8.83 -1.96
C ASP A 57 18.21 7.50 -1.60
N LEU A 58 19.34 7.52 -0.88
CA LEU A 58 20.05 6.29 -0.49
C LEU A 58 19.18 5.38 0.38
N LEU A 59 18.45 5.96 1.34
CA LEU A 59 17.54 5.21 2.20
C LEU A 59 16.47 4.51 1.37
N ARG A 60 15.78 5.27 0.52
CA ARG A 60 14.70 4.77 -0.34
C ARG A 60 15.19 3.66 -1.27
N ALA A 61 16.32 3.86 -1.93
CA ALA A 61 16.92 2.87 -2.82
C ALA A 61 17.26 1.56 -2.07
N SER A 62 17.83 1.68 -0.87
CA SER A 62 18.19 0.54 -0.02
C SER A 62 16.96 -0.25 0.43
N VAL A 63 15.89 0.45 0.84
CA VAL A 63 14.63 -0.19 1.25
C VAL A 63 13.95 -0.89 0.07
N LEU A 64 13.94 -0.26 -1.11
CA LEU A 64 13.39 -0.85 -2.33
C LEU A 64 14.16 -2.11 -2.74
N LEU A 65 15.48 -2.07 -2.63
CA LEU A 65 16.33 -3.21 -2.94
C LEU A 65 16.08 -4.37 -1.97
N ILE A 66 16.09 -4.11 -0.66
CA ILE A 66 15.86 -5.12 0.38
C ILE A 66 14.46 -5.73 0.25
N GLY A 67 13.43 -4.87 0.20
CA GLY A 67 12.05 -5.31 0.13
C GLY A 67 11.73 -5.99 -1.20
N GLY A 68 12.22 -5.45 -2.31
CA GLY A 68 12.04 -6.04 -3.63
C GLY A 68 12.67 -7.42 -3.74
N LEU A 69 13.89 -7.58 -3.19
CA LEU A 69 14.55 -8.88 -3.16
C LEU A 69 13.76 -9.89 -2.32
N ALA A 70 13.34 -9.51 -1.11
CA ALA A 70 12.56 -10.41 -0.24
C ALA A 70 11.23 -10.87 -0.86
N LEU A 71 10.58 -10.02 -1.68
CA LEU A 71 9.35 -10.36 -2.38
C LEU A 71 9.57 -11.12 -3.68
N ALA A 72 10.67 -10.85 -4.41
CA ALA A 72 10.94 -11.48 -5.70
C ALA A 72 11.56 -12.89 -5.56
N MET A 73 12.33 -13.14 -4.50
CA MET A 73 13.09 -14.39 -4.38
C MET A 73 12.23 -15.66 -4.39
N PRO A 74 11.08 -15.73 -3.69
CA PRO A 74 10.20 -16.90 -3.78
C PRO A 74 9.65 -17.17 -5.20
N LEU A 75 9.61 -16.15 -6.06
CA LEU A 75 9.14 -16.26 -7.45
C LEU A 75 10.25 -16.67 -8.41
N LEU A 76 11.49 -16.24 -8.13
CA LEU A 76 12.65 -16.49 -8.99
C LEU A 76 13.30 -17.84 -8.72
N PHE A 77 13.24 -18.31 -7.47
CA PHE A 77 13.88 -19.54 -7.03
C PHE A 77 12.81 -20.40 -6.38
N ASP A 78 12.27 -21.33 -7.16
CA ASP A 78 11.48 -22.43 -6.60
C ASP A 78 12.48 -23.46 -6.02
N PRO A 79 12.63 -23.54 -4.67
CA PRO A 79 13.54 -24.51 -4.06
C PRO A 79 13.11 -25.96 -4.31
N GLY A 80 11.88 -26.19 -4.80
CA GLY A 80 11.36 -27.50 -5.18
C GLY A 80 11.68 -27.90 -6.61
N ALA A 81 12.18 -26.99 -7.46
CA ALA A 81 12.57 -27.35 -8.82
C ALA A 81 13.82 -28.26 -8.77
N PRO A 82 13.78 -29.47 -9.35
CA PRO A 82 14.91 -30.39 -9.30
C PRO A 82 16.14 -29.73 -9.93
N ALA A 83 17.23 -29.65 -9.15
CA ALA A 83 18.45 -28.89 -9.42
C ALA A 83 19.25 -29.33 -10.69
N GLY A 84 18.67 -30.15 -11.56
CA GLY A 84 19.31 -30.70 -12.76
C GLY A 84 18.71 -30.27 -14.10
N GLY A 85 17.62 -29.50 -14.13
CA GLY A 85 16.98 -29.05 -15.37
C GLY A 85 17.50 -27.70 -15.84
N GLY A 86 18.65 -27.65 -16.53
CA GLY A 86 19.13 -26.41 -17.15
C GLY A 86 18.13 -25.86 -18.18
N PRO A 87 17.93 -24.53 -18.30
CA PRO A 87 16.88 -23.90 -19.11
C PRO A 87 17.01 -24.07 -20.63
N LEU A 88 17.95 -24.89 -21.13
CA LEU A 88 18.21 -25.09 -22.56
C LEU A 88 18.38 -26.56 -22.98
N GLY A 89 18.12 -27.52 -22.08
CA GLY A 89 18.23 -28.95 -22.38
C GLY A 89 16.91 -29.52 -22.92
N GLY A 90 16.69 -29.43 -24.23
CA GLY A 90 15.56 -30.08 -24.89
C GLY A 90 15.56 -31.59 -24.64
N SER A 91 14.61 -32.08 -23.86
CA SER A 91 14.24 -33.50 -23.85
C SER A 91 13.04 -33.68 -24.77
N PRO A 92 13.18 -34.43 -25.88
CA PRO A 92 12.08 -34.72 -26.77
C PRO A 92 11.21 -35.83 -26.16
N LEU A 93 9.89 -35.57 -26.12
CA LEU A 93 8.86 -36.58 -26.34
C LEU A 93 8.87 -37.80 -25.40
N GLY A 94 8.55 -37.57 -24.13
CA GLY A 94 8.04 -38.60 -23.22
C GLY A 94 6.64 -38.21 -22.74
N GLY A 95 5.61 -38.63 -23.48
CA GLY A 95 4.21 -38.41 -23.14
C GLY A 95 3.81 -39.20 -21.89
N GLY A 96 3.32 -38.51 -20.87
CA GLY A 96 2.84 -39.11 -19.63
C GLY A 96 2.26 -38.05 -18.71
N SER A 97 0.93 -38.00 -18.69
CA SER A 97 0.06 -37.09 -17.95
C SER A 97 0.40 -36.89 -16.47
N SER A 98 0.58 -35.62 -16.08
CA SER A 98 -0.04 -35.03 -14.90
C SER A 98 0.07 -33.52 -15.01
N GLY A 99 -1.06 -32.81 -15.00
CA GLY A 99 -1.12 -31.35 -15.01
C GLY A 99 -0.42 -30.76 -13.79
N GLY A 100 0.90 -30.59 -13.90
CA GLY A 100 1.74 -29.90 -12.94
C GLY A 100 1.52 -28.40 -13.08
N GLY A 101 0.39 -27.91 -12.56
CA GLY A 101 0.34 -26.52 -12.16
C GLY A 101 1.49 -26.30 -11.18
N ALA A 102 2.40 -25.38 -11.51
CA ALA A 102 3.45 -24.88 -10.62
C ALA A 102 2.78 -24.15 -9.44
N GLY A 103 2.08 -24.93 -8.61
CA GLY A 103 1.37 -24.47 -7.45
C GLY A 103 2.37 -24.40 -6.32
N ILE A 104 2.53 -23.19 -5.78
CA ILE A 104 3.28 -22.83 -4.56
C ILE A 104 2.82 -23.63 -3.31
N ALA A 105 1.94 -24.62 -3.45
CA ALA A 105 1.23 -25.30 -2.38
C ALA A 105 1.96 -26.52 -1.78
N GLY A 106 3.13 -26.91 -2.28
CA GLY A 106 3.78 -28.17 -1.90
C GLY A 106 4.81 -28.11 -0.76
N SER A 107 5.35 -26.94 -0.45
CA SER A 107 6.18 -26.74 0.74
C SER A 107 5.51 -25.68 1.59
N GLU A 108 5.40 -25.92 2.90
CA GLU A 108 5.04 -24.87 3.87
C GLU A 108 6.16 -23.83 3.88
N ALA A 109 6.24 -23.04 2.81
CA ALA A 109 7.19 -21.95 2.71
C ALA A 109 6.92 -21.03 3.89
N VAL A 110 7.95 -20.86 4.71
CA VAL A 110 7.89 -20.05 5.92
C VAL A 110 7.81 -18.58 5.48
N LEU A 111 6.59 -18.10 5.19
CA LEU A 111 6.35 -16.76 4.59
C LEU A 111 6.44 -15.60 5.60
N TRP A 112 6.51 -15.89 6.91
CA TRP A 112 6.47 -14.86 7.94
C TRP A 112 7.66 -13.88 7.92
N PRO A 113 8.90 -14.26 7.56
CA PRO A 113 10.00 -13.28 7.45
C PRO A 113 9.75 -12.29 6.31
N GLN A 114 9.21 -12.74 5.17
CA GLN A 114 8.85 -11.86 4.05
C GLN A 114 7.79 -10.83 4.47
N ILE A 115 6.80 -11.26 5.26
CA ILE A 115 5.77 -10.36 5.82
C ILE A 115 6.42 -9.26 6.66
N LEU A 116 7.35 -9.62 7.55
CA LEU A 116 8.04 -8.64 8.38
C LEU A 116 8.88 -7.67 7.55
N VAL A 117 9.63 -8.16 6.55
CA VAL A 117 10.43 -7.30 5.66
C VAL A 117 9.54 -6.32 4.91
N ALA A 118 8.45 -6.80 4.29
CA ALA A 118 7.52 -5.95 3.56
C ALA A 118 6.82 -4.94 4.49
N PHE A 119 6.42 -5.36 5.69
CA PHE A 119 5.84 -4.45 6.68
C PHE A 119 6.81 -3.34 7.10
N PHE A 120 8.04 -3.68 7.50
CA PHE A 120 9.01 -2.68 7.91
C PHE A 120 9.46 -1.79 6.74
N ALA A 121 9.61 -2.34 5.53
CA ALA A 121 9.91 -1.56 4.33
C ALA A 121 8.82 -0.50 4.08
N SER A 122 7.55 -0.88 4.22
CA SER A 122 6.44 0.06 4.16
C SER A 122 6.55 1.17 5.22
N ARG A 123 6.80 0.81 6.48
CA ARG A 123 6.91 1.79 7.58
C ARG A 123 8.07 2.76 7.40
N VAL A 124 9.22 2.30 6.91
CA VAL A 124 10.37 3.16 6.59
C VAL A 124 10.00 4.16 5.49
N LEU A 125 9.45 3.68 4.37
CA LEU A 125 9.09 4.53 3.22
C LEU A 125 8.00 5.55 3.55
N ALA A 126 7.01 5.16 4.37
CA ALA A 126 5.98 6.07 4.85
C ALA A 126 6.56 7.16 5.76
N ALA A 127 7.40 6.78 6.73
CA ALA A 127 8.02 7.73 7.64
C ALA A 127 9.01 8.67 6.95
N GLU A 128 9.77 8.18 5.97
CA GLU A 128 10.65 8.99 5.12
C GLU A 128 9.85 10.04 4.34
N THR A 129 8.73 9.63 3.74
CA THR A 129 7.88 10.52 2.94
C THR A 129 7.25 11.61 3.81
N GLU A 130 6.78 11.26 5.01
CA GLU A 130 6.28 12.24 6.00
C GLU A 130 7.38 13.23 6.40
N ALA A 131 8.61 12.76 6.63
CA ALA A 131 9.75 13.62 6.96
C ALA A 131 10.15 14.55 5.80
N ARG A 132 10.18 14.06 4.56
CA ARG A 132 10.45 14.88 3.36
C ARG A 132 9.36 15.92 3.15
N PHE A 133 8.09 15.55 3.34
CA PHE A 133 6.97 16.49 3.24
C PHE A 133 7.04 17.57 4.31
N ALA A 134 7.36 17.22 5.57
CA ALA A 134 7.57 18.19 6.63
C ALA A 134 8.74 19.14 6.34
N ALA A 135 9.85 18.60 5.81
CA ALA A 135 11.02 19.40 5.40
C ALA A 135 10.71 20.36 4.26
N PHE A 136 9.97 19.91 3.23
CA PHE A 136 9.49 20.75 2.13
C PHE A 136 8.72 21.97 2.63
N TRP A 137 7.87 21.80 3.64
CA TRP A 137 7.13 22.93 4.17
C TRP A 137 7.95 23.86 5.07
N ALA A 138 9.06 23.39 5.62
CA ALA A 138 9.96 24.22 6.40
C ALA A 138 10.88 25.03 5.48
N ASP A 139 11.33 24.45 4.37
CA ASP A 139 12.19 25.08 3.38
C ASP A 139 11.86 24.57 1.96
N PRO A 140 10.83 25.16 1.29
CA PRO A 140 10.39 24.71 -0.03
C PRO A 140 11.45 24.87 -1.12
N LEU A 141 12.33 25.87 -0.96
CA LEU A 141 13.37 26.18 -1.94
C LEU A 141 14.61 25.29 -1.77
N GLY A 142 14.89 24.85 -0.54
CA GLY A 142 16.00 23.94 -0.25
C GLY A 142 15.71 22.46 -0.54
N THR A 143 14.45 22.07 -0.67
CA THR A 143 14.11 20.67 -0.98
C THR A 143 14.27 20.34 -2.46
N THR A 144 15.22 19.45 -2.77
CA THR A 144 15.39 18.90 -4.11
C THR A 144 14.63 17.58 -4.26
N GLY A 145 13.80 17.47 -5.30
CA GLY A 145 13.15 16.23 -5.71
C GLY A 145 11.62 16.22 -5.52
N PRO A 146 10.94 15.19 -6.05
CA PRO A 146 9.49 15.08 -5.97
C PRO A 146 9.05 14.82 -4.52
N VAL A 147 8.18 15.69 -4.01
CA VAL A 147 7.60 15.57 -2.67
C VAL A 147 6.18 15.03 -2.80
N GLY A 148 5.91 13.91 -2.15
CA GLY A 148 4.58 13.32 -2.05
C GLY A 148 4.08 13.36 -0.61
N VAL A 149 2.77 13.44 -0.42
CA VAL A 149 2.17 13.30 0.93
C VAL A 149 2.03 11.84 1.33
N GLN A 150 1.93 10.96 0.35
CA GLN A 150 1.82 9.51 0.54
C GLN A 150 2.83 8.80 -0.35
N SER A 151 3.39 7.72 0.19
CA SER A 151 4.31 6.86 -0.56
C SER A 151 3.55 5.71 -1.18
N SER A 152 3.36 5.74 -2.51
CA SER A 152 2.79 4.60 -3.24
C SER A 152 3.61 3.32 -3.05
N LEU A 153 4.93 3.47 -2.87
CA LEU A 153 5.80 2.34 -2.57
C LEU A 153 5.53 1.78 -1.17
N ALA A 154 5.29 2.64 -0.18
CA ALA A 154 4.90 2.16 1.15
C ALA A 154 3.57 1.39 1.12
N ALA A 155 2.59 1.89 0.37
CA ALA A 155 1.31 1.19 0.20
C ALA A 155 1.48 -0.13 -0.57
N LEU A 156 2.36 -0.17 -1.57
CA LEU A 156 2.70 -1.40 -2.29
C LEU A 156 3.27 -2.46 -1.35
N PHE A 157 4.26 -2.10 -0.53
CA PHE A 157 4.86 -3.02 0.44
C PHE A 157 3.89 -3.45 1.54
N LEU A 158 3.04 -2.55 2.04
CA LEU A 158 2.01 -2.92 3.02
C LEU A 158 0.96 -3.83 2.41
N GLY A 159 0.53 -3.54 1.17
CA GLY A 159 -0.40 -4.39 0.45
C GLY A 159 0.16 -5.79 0.19
N ALA A 160 1.45 -5.88 -0.17
CA ALA A 160 2.15 -7.16 -0.29
C ALA A 160 2.21 -7.92 1.05
N ALA A 161 2.56 -7.23 2.15
CA ALA A 161 2.58 -7.84 3.48
C ALA A 161 1.19 -8.37 3.88
N LEU A 162 0.13 -7.58 3.68
CA LEU A 162 -1.25 -7.99 3.97
C LEU A 162 -1.70 -9.15 3.06
N GLY A 163 -1.32 -9.13 1.78
CA GLY A 163 -1.58 -10.23 0.86
C GLY A 163 -0.91 -11.53 1.29
N LEU A 164 0.33 -11.47 1.78
CA LEU A 164 1.03 -12.63 2.33
C LEU A 164 0.38 -13.13 3.64
N VAL A 165 0.01 -12.23 4.55
CA VAL A 165 -0.76 -12.58 5.77
C VAL A 165 -2.06 -13.28 5.41
N PHE A 166 -2.77 -12.77 4.40
CA PHE A 166 -4.00 -13.39 3.91
C PHE A 166 -3.78 -14.81 3.42
N HIS A 167 -2.70 -15.07 2.66
CA HIS A 167 -2.35 -16.41 2.21
C HIS A 167 -2.01 -17.35 3.39
N LEU A 168 -1.34 -16.86 4.44
CA LEU A 168 -1.09 -17.64 5.66
C LEU A 168 -2.38 -17.97 6.43
N ALA A 169 -3.36 -17.07 6.43
CA ALA A 169 -4.65 -17.29 7.09
C ALA A 169 -5.60 -18.20 6.30
N LEU A 170 -5.34 -18.39 5.00
CA LEU A 170 -6.24 -19.09 4.07
C LEU A 170 -6.53 -20.55 4.45
N PRO A 171 -5.58 -21.39 4.88
CA PRO A 171 -5.87 -22.75 5.32
C PRO A 171 -6.82 -22.79 6.52
N TRP A 172 -6.66 -21.84 7.46
CA TRP A 172 -7.53 -21.72 8.62
C TRP A 172 -8.94 -21.25 8.23
N LEU A 173 -9.03 -20.27 7.31
CA LEU A 173 -10.31 -19.82 6.75
C LEU A 173 -11.07 -20.97 6.06
N LYS A 174 -10.36 -21.81 5.30
CA LYS A 174 -10.94 -23.02 4.68
C LYS A 174 -11.47 -24.00 5.71
N ALA A 175 -10.73 -24.24 6.79
CA ALA A 175 -11.15 -25.15 7.84
C ALA A 175 -12.42 -24.68 8.57
N LEU A 176 -12.65 -23.37 8.63
CA LEU A 176 -13.85 -22.79 9.24
C LEU A 176 -15.04 -22.63 8.28
N ALA A 177 -14.83 -22.80 6.97
CA ALA A 177 -15.85 -22.53 5.98
C ALA A 177 -16.89 -23.67 5.95
N PRO A 178 -18.17 -23.41 6.26
CA PRO A 178 -19.21 -24.43 6.16
C PRO A 178 -19.49 -24.78 4.69
N ALA A 179 -20.09 -25.94 4.43
CA ALA A 179 -20.45 -26.45 3.10
C ALA A 179 -21.55 -25.65 2.35
N GLY A 180 -21.77 -24.39 2.73
CA GLY A 180 -22.79 -23.50 2.16
C GLY A 180 -22.22 -22.44 1.19
N PRO A 181 -23.03 -21.41 0.85
CA PRO A 181 -22.63 -20.34 -0.05
C PRO A 181 -21.37 -19.57 0.39
N SER A 182 -21.12 -19.47 1.70
CA SER A 182 -19.88 -18.89 2.24
C SER A 182 -18.65 -19.74 1.94
N GLY A 183 -18.81 -21.07 1.84
CA GLY A 183 -17.77 -21.99 1.40
C GLY A 183 -17.31 -21.70 -0.02
N ILE A 184 -18.25 -21.41 -0.93
CA ILE A 184 -17.96 -21.01 -2.32
C ILE A 184 -17.13 -19.73 -2.35
N LEU A 185 -17.43 -18.76 -1.49
CA LEU A 185 -16.66 -17.52 -1.42
C LEU A 185 -15.24 -17.77 -0.92
N VAL A 186 -15.06 -18.65 0.07
CA VAL A 186 -13.75 -18.99 0.62
C VAL A 186 -12.92 -19.82 -0.37
N THR A 187 -13.53 -20.73 -1.12
CA THR A 187 -12.85 -21.46 -2.20
C THR A 187 -12.46 -20.54 -3.33
N ALA A 188 -13.35 -19.62 -3.72
CA ALA A 188 -13.05 -18.57 -4.68
C ALA A 188 -11.85 -17.74 -4.23
N LEU A 189 -11.85 -17.28 -2.98
CA LEU A 189 -10.73 -16.55 -2.37
C LEU A 189 -9.43 -17.36 -2.26
N ALA A 190 -9.50 -18.66 -2.38
CA ALA A 190 -8.37 -19.56 -2.25
C ALA A 190 -7.76 -20.03 -3.57
N GLY A 191 -8.10 -19.39 -4.68
CA GLY A 191 -7.55 -19.68 -5.98
C GLY A 191 -6.02 -19.74 -5.95
N SER A 192 -5.45 -20.78 -6.56
CA SER A 192 -4.00 -20.99 -6.65
C SER A 192 -3.37 -20.31 -7.87
N THR A 193 -4.15 -19.61 -8.69
CA THR A 193 -3.64 -19.00 -9.92
C THR A 193 -2.85 -17.73 -9.62
N ALA A 194 -1.78 -17.48 -10.39
CA ALA A 194 -0.97 -16.26 -10.24
C ALA A 194 -1.81 -14.98 -10.37
N LEU A 195 -2.82 -15.00 -11.24
CA LEU A 195 -3.74 -13.89 -11.44
C LEU A 195 -4.62 -13.65 -10.20
N HIS A 196 -5.06 -14.72 -9.54
CA HIS A 196 -5.80 -14.64 -8.29
C HIS A 196 -4.97 -13.94 -7.20
N SER A 197 -3.72 -14.38 -7.02
CA SER A 197 -2.78 -13.73 -6.11
C SER A 197 -2.56 -12.25 -6.48
N ALA A 198 -2.48 -11.91 -7.77
CA ALA A 198 -2.33 -10.53 -8.24
C ALA A 198 -3.55 -9.66 -7.89
N ILE A 199 -4.78 -10.18 -8.04
CA ILE A 199 -6.02 -9.48 -7.64
C ILE A 199 -6.01 -9.22 -6.13
N ILE A 200 -5.67 -10.24 -5.33
CA ILE A 200 -5.60 -10.11 -3.86
C ILE A 200 -4.56 -9.06 -3.45
N VAL A 201 -3.34 -9.13 -3.99
CA VAL A 201 -2.28 -8.16 -3.68
C VAL A 201 -2.71 -6.77 -4.10
N LEU A 202 -3.24 -6.59 -5.31
CA LEU A 202 -3.73 -5.29 -5.77
C LEU A 202 -4.83 -4.73 -4.86
N PHE A 203 -5.78 -5.57 -4.45
CA PHE A 203 -6.83 -5.19 -3.50
C PHE A 203 -6.24 -4.69 -2.17
N PHE A 204 -5.27 -5.42 -1.61
CA PHE A 204 -4.60 -5.00 -0.38
C PHE A 204 -3.71 -3.75 -0.55
N VAL A 205 -3.14 -3.52 -1.72
CA VAL A 205 -2.43 -2.26 -2.03
C VAL A 205 -3.40 -1.07 -2.02
N ILE A 206 -4.59 -1.24 -2.63
CA ILE A 206 -5.64 -0.21 -2.57
C ILE A 206 -6.09 0.01 -1.12
N LEU A 207 -6.31 -1.07 -0.36
CA LEU A 207 -6.69 -0.98 1.05
C LEU A 207 -5.60 -0.29 1.90
N ALA A 208 -4.32 -0.57 1.64
CA ALA A 208 -3.19 0.08 2.31
C ALA A 208 -3.15 1.59 2.05
N HIS A 209 -3.42 2.02 0.81
CA HIS A 209 -3.58 3.43 0.48
C HIS A 209 -4.72 4.10 1.26
N LEU A 210 -5.87 3.43 1.34
CA LEU A 210 -7.03 3.92 2.07
C LEU A 210 -6.79 3.96 3.58
N ALA A 211 -6.09 2.97 4.13
CA ALA A 211 -5.74 2.93 5.54
C ALA A 211 -4.80 4.08 5.94
N ASP A 212 -3.80 4.40 5.10
CA ASP A 212 -2.94 5.56 5.35
C ASP A 212 -3.71 6.88 5.23
N ALA A 213 -4.59 7.01 4.24
CA ALA A 213 -5.45 8.19 4.11
C ALA A 213 -6.38 8.36 5.33
N LEU A 214 -6.97 7.26 5.83
CA LEU A 214 -7.77 7.25 7.06
C LEU A 214 -6.94 7.63 8.29
N ARG A 215 -5.72 7.12 8.43
CA ARG A 215 -4.81 7.50 9.52
C ARG A 215 -4.54 9.00 9.52
N LEU A 216 -4.25 9.58 8.36
CA LEU A 216 -4.03 11.02 8.23
C LEU A 216 -5.31 11.80 8.56
N HIS A 217 -6.49 11.32 8.14
CA HIS A 217 -7.78 11.92 8.49
C HIS A 217 -8.02 11.95 10.00
N LEU A 218 -7.76 10.84 10.70
CA LEU A 218 -7.88 10.77 12.17
C LEU A 218 -6.90 11.72 12.88
N ALA A 219 -5.68 11.87 12.35
CA ALA A 219 -4.71 12.81 12.88
C ALA A 219 -5.20 14.28 12.77
N ASP A 220 -5.80 14.64 11.63
CA ASP A 220 -6.39 15.97 11.42
C ASP A 220 -7.63 16.21 12.29
N ALA A 221 -8.50 15.22 12.44
CA ALA A 221 -9.64 15.30 13.35
C ALA A 221 -9.18 15.51 14.81
N ALA A 222 -8.13 14.80 15.24
CA ALA A 222 -7.54 14.98 16.56
C ALA A 222 -6.90 16.37 16.73
N ALA A 223 -6.29 16.93 15.68
CA ALA A 223 -5.72 18.28 15.68
C ALA A 223 -6.80 19.35 15.81
N LEU A 224 -7.89 19.24 15.03
CA LEU A 224 -9.04 20.13 15.12
C LEU A 224 -9.69 20.07 16.51
N ALA A 225 -9.84 18.87 17.09
CA ALA A 225 -10.37 18.70 18.43
C ALA A 225 -9.45 19.32 19.51
N SER A 226 -8.12 19.29 19.32
CA SER A 226 -7.15 19.97 20.17
C SER A 226 -7.31 21.49 20.10
N LEU A 227 -7.32 22.04 18.88
CA LEU A 227 -7.52 23.46 18.63
C LEU A 227 -8.82 23.97 19.25
N ARG A 228 -9.92 23.23 19.05
CA ARG A 228 -11.24 23.55 19.65
C ARG A 228 -11.18 23.58 21.19
N ARG A 229 -10.48 22.63 21.80
CA ARG A 229 -10.33 22.59 23.27
C ARG A 229 -9.52 23.78 23.77
N ARG A 230 -8.37 24.07 23.15
CA ARG A 230 -7.51 25.20 23.52
C ARG A 230 -8.19 26.55 23.29
N GLY A 231 -8.90 26.71 22.17
CA GLY A 231 -9.68 27.92 21.88
C GLY A 231 -10.74 28.21 22.94
N ARG A 232 -11.44 27.17 23.43
CA ARG A 232 -12.41 27.32 24.53
C ARG A 232 -11.76 27.72 25.85
N THR A 233 -10.65 27.08 26.23
CA THR A 233 -9.95 27.41 27.49
C THR A 233 -9.34 28.82 27.47
N ARG A 234 -9.02 29.33 26.28
CA ARG A 234 -8.32 30.60 26.07
C ARG A 234 -9.26 31.78 25.82
N ALA A 235 -10.58 31.57 25.86
CA ALA A 235 -11.58 32.64 25.80
C ALA A 235 -11.35 33.72 26.88
N GLY A 236 -10.58 33.46 27.95
CA GLY A 236 -10.20 34.43 28.98
C GLY A 236 -8.74 34.92 28.99
N GLY A 237 -7.89 34.61 27.98
CA GLY A 237 -6.46 35.01 27.95
C GLY A 237 -6.08 35.84 26.72
N SER A 238 -5.03 36.66 26.84
CA SER A 238 -4.59 37.73 25.90
C SER A 238 -3.84 37.29 24.64
N ASN A 239 -3.61 36.00 24.40
CA ASN A 239 -2.72 35.60 23.31
C ASN A 239 -3.45 35.53 21.96
N ASP A 240 -2.78 36.02 20.92
CA ASP A 240 -3.25 36.05 19.53
C ASP A 240 -3.63 34.64 19.03
N LEU A 241 -4.69 34.57 18.23
CA LEU A 241 -5.12 33.37 17.51
C LEU A 241 -4.00 32.79 16.65
N ASN A 242 -3.13 33.65 16.10
CA ASN A 242 -1.95 33.22 15.35
C ASN A 242 -1.00 32.37 16.20
N ASP A 243 -0.71 32.80 17.43
CA ASP A 243 0.17 32.06 18.35
C ASP A 243 -0.43 30.70 18.69
N LEU A 244 -1.75 30.65 18.91
CA LEU A 244 -2.45 29.40 19.20
C LEU A 244 -2.31 28.38 18.06
N VAL A 245 -2.49 28.84 16.82
CA VAL A 245 -2.37 27.98 15.64
C VAL A 245 -0.90 27.59 15.41
N ALA A 246 0.04 28.52 15.57
CA ALA A 246 1.47 28.26 15.45
C ALA A 246 1.95 27.21 16.47
N ASP A 247 1.52 27.33 17.73
CA ASP A 247 1.80 26.34 18.79
C ASP A 247 1.29 24.95 18.40
N GLU A 248 0.06 24.86 17.86
CA GLU A 248 -0.50 23.56 17.47
C GLU A 248 0.22 22.98 16.24
N ILE A 249 0.63 23.82 15.27
CA ILE A 249 1.46 23.40 14.13
C ILE A 249 2.82 22.89 14.60
N ALA A 250 3.45 23.55 15.59
CA ALA A 250 4.72 23.11 16.15
C ALA A 250 4.62 21.72 16.81
N VAL A 251 3.50 21.45 17.48
CA VAL A 251 3.23 20.13 18.09
C VAL A 251 2.88 19.09 17.02
N ARG A 252 2.18 19.47 15.95
CA ARG A 252 1.68 18.57 14.89
C ARG A 252 2.06 19.08 13.50
N PRO A 253 3.36 19.07 13.14
CA PRO A 253 3.82 19.67 11.89
C PRO A 253 3.27 18.96 10.65
N SER A 254 2.86 17.70 10.77
CA SER A 254 2.23 16.94 9.69
C SER A 254 0.71 17.13 9.58
N SER A 255 0.06 17.83 10.51
CA SER A 255 -1.38 18.09 10.39
C SER A 255 -1.67 19.08 9.28
N ARG A 256 -2.53 18.64 8.38
CA ARG A 256 -2.89 19.33 7.14
C ARG A 256 -3.90 20.42 7.43
N LEU A 257 -4.87 20.05 8.24
CA LEU A 257 -5.94 20.91 8.67
C LEU A 257 -5.39 22.16 9.39
N LEU A 258 -4.38 22.02 10.24
CA LEU A 258 -3.82 23.17 10.95
C LEU A 258 -3.16 24.20 10.03
N ARG A 259 -2.53 23.74 8.94
CA ARG A 259 -1.94 24.64 7.94
C ARG A 259 -3.01 25.37 7.12
N LEU A 260 -4.08 24.67 6.76
CA LEU A 260 -5.27 25.29 6.16
C LEU A 260 -5.90 26.31 7.10
N VAL A 261 -6.01 25.96 8.38
CA VAL A 261 -6.51 26.86 9.43
C VAL A 261 -5.61 28.09 9.57
N ALA A 262 -4.29 27.95 9.60
CA ALA A 262 -3.37 29.09 9.65
C ALA A 262 -3.56 30.01 8.45
N ASP A 263 -3.67 29.46 7.25
CA ASP A 263 -3.95 30.22 6.03
C ASP A 263 -5.31 30.94 6.12
N TRP A 264 -6.35 30.29 6.63
CA TRP A 264 -7.66 30.92 6.85
C TRP A 264 -7.61 32.05 7.87
N VAL A 265 -6.91 31.86 9.00
CA VAL A 265 -6.76 32.89 10.03
C VAL A 265 -6.04 34.12 9.49
N VAL A 266 -4.95 33.93 8.75
CA VAL A 266 -4.21 35.02 8.11
C VAL A 266 -5.10 35.78 7.11
N ARG A 267 -5.91 35.07 6.33
CA ARG A 267 -6.84 35.67 5.37
C ARG A 267 -8.01 36.40 6.01
N SER A 268 -8.56 35.89 7.11
CA SER A 268 -9.65 36.56 7.82
C SER A 268 -9.25 37.93 8.37
N GLY A 269 -7.95 38.19 8.57
CA GLY A 269 -7.43 39.52 8.94
C GLY A 269 -7.21 40.49 7.77
N ARG A 270 -7.39 40.07 6.51
CA ARG A 270 -7.19 40.91 5.30
C ARG A 270 -8.35 40.73 4.31
N PRO A 271 -9.46 41.48 4.46
CA PRO A 271 -10.66 41.32 3.63
C PRO A 271 -10.46 41.58 2.13
N ASP A 272 -9.41 42.31 1.73
CA ASP A 272 -9.14 42.70 0.32
C ASP A 272 -8.05 41.88 -0.39
N SER A 273 -7.48 40.84 0.22
CA SER A 273 -6.52 40.00 -0.51
C SER A 273 -7.25 38.98 -1.37
N ASP A 274 -7.49 39.34 -2.63
CA ASP A 274 -7.97 38.45 -3.68
C ASP A 274 -6.97 37.29 -3.81
N ALA A 275 -7.27 36.19 -3.12
CA ALA A 275 -6.36 35.05 -3.00
C ALA A 275 -6.32 34.34 -4.35
N GLY A 276 -5.32 34.65 -5.15
CA GLY A 276 -5.06 33.96 -6.40
C GLY A 276 -4.93 32.44 -6.21
N PRO A 277 -4.99 31.66 -7.30
CA PRO A 277 -4.94 30.19 -7.31
C PRO A 277 -3.68 29.54 -6.70
N LEU A 278 -2.74 30.32 -6.17
CA LEU A 278 -1.43 29.92 -5.64
C LEU A 278 -1.38 29.88 -4.10
N SER A 279 -2.51 29.87 -3.40
CA SER A 279 -2.48 29.74 -1.93
C SER A 279 -1.84 28.41 -1.49
N PRO A 280 -1.06 28.38 -0.39
CA PRO A 280 -0.51 27.15 0.19
C PRO A 280 -1.59 26.09 0.44
N ALA A 281 -2.80 26.53 0.80
CA ALA A 281 -3.98 25.71 0.95
C ALA A 281 -4.40 24.98 -0.35
N ALA A 282 -4.46 25.71 -1.47
CA ALA A 282 -4.78 25.13 -2.77
C ALA A 282 -3.71 24.14 -3.25
N ALA A 283 -2.43 24.45 -3.02
CA ALA A 283 -1.33 23.54 -3.34
C ALA A 283 -1.43 22.23 -2.54
N GLN A 284 -1.74 22.32 -1.25
CA GLN A 284 -1.89 21.17 -0.36
C GLN A 284 -3.09 20.29 -0.75
N ASP A 285 -4.25 20.89 -1.05
CA ASP A 285 -5.41 20.17 -1.58
C ASP A 285 -5.09 19.44 -2.90
N GLY A 286 -4.25 20.05 -3.75
CA GLY A 286 -3.76 19.45 -4.99
C GLY A 286 -3.00 18.14 -4.77
N PHE A 287 -2.04 18.11 -3.83
CA PHE A 287 -1.28 16.90 -3.51
C PHE A 287 -2.16 15.74 -3.04
N HIS A 288 -3.24 16.02 -2.30
CA HIS A 288 -4.15 14.98 -1.81
C HIS A 288 -5.08 14.43 -2.88
N ARG A 289 -5.58 15.30 -3.76
CA ARG A 289 -6.32 14.86 -4.94
C ARG A 289 -5.45 13.95 -5.80
N ALA A 290 -4.17 14.29 -5.99
CA ALA A 290 -3.22 13.46 -6.73
C ALA A 290 -3.01 12.09 -6.07
N ALA A 291 -2.81 12.02 -4.75
CA ALA A 291 -2.62 10.75 -4.05
C ALA A 291 -3.85 9.82 -4.13
N ARG A 292 -5.07 10.37 -4.03
CA ARG A 292 -6.31 9.59 -4.21
C ARG A 292 -6.56 9.20 -5.65
N GLN A 293 -6.18 10.05 -6.59
CA GLN A 293 -6.30 9.76 -8.01
C GLN A 293 -5.50 8.52 -8.40
N PHE A 294 -4.37 8.26 -7.73
CA PHE A 294 -3.65 7.00 -7.88
C PHE A 294 -4.50 5.80 -7.44
N ALA A 295 -5.04 5.80 -6.21
CA ALA A 295 -5.89 4.70 -5.72
C ALA A 295 -7.15 4.50 -6.59
N ARG A 296 -7.82 5.59 -6.97
CA ARG A 296 -8.97 5.56 -7.88
C ARG A 296 -8.59 5.02 -9.26
N GLY A 297 -7.39 5.32 -9.75
CA GLY A 297 -6.86 4.79 -10.99
C GLY A 297 -6.59 3.28 -10.93
N LEU A 298 -6.31 2.73 -9.75
CA LEU A 298 -6.06 1.30 -9.57
C LEU A 298 -7.35 0.45 -9.49
N VAL A 299 -8.45 1.00 -8.99
CA VAL A 299 -9.71 0.25 -8.79
C VAL A 299 -10.24 -0.43 -10.07
N PRO A 300 -10.26 0.22 -11.25
CA PRO A 300 -10.69 -0.41 -12.49
C PRO A 300 -9.84 -1.61 -12.92
N PHE A 301 -8.62 -1.77 -12.43
CA PHE A 301 -7.79 -2.92 -12.76
C PHE A 301 -8.26 -4.21 -12.07
N LEU A 302 -8.95 -4.13 -10.93
CA LEU A 302 -9.49 -5.32 -10.25
C LEU A 302 -10.47 -6.12 -11.14
N PRO A 303 -11.52 -5.53 -11.73
CA PRO A 303 -12.41 -6.26 -12.63
C PRO A 303 -11.76 -6.60 -13.97
N LEU A 304 -10.82 -5.80 -14.46
CA LEU A 304 -10.06 -6.12 -15.69
C LEU A 304 -9.18 -7.36 -15.51
N LEU A 305 -8.50 -7.49 -14.37
CA LEU A 305 -7.76 -8.70 -14.02
C LEU A 305 -8.71 -9.89 -13.85
N GLY A 306 -9.86 -9.69 -13.22
CA GLY A 306 -10.90 -10.73 -13.12
C GLY A 306 -11.37 -11.22 -14.50
N PHE A 307 -11.62 -10.31 -15.44
CA PHE A 307 -11.97 -10.62 -16.82
C PHE A 307 -10.83 -11.31 -17.59
N LEU A 308 -9.60 -10.85 -17.41
CA LEU A 308 -8.42 -11.51 -17.99
C LEU A 308 -8.34 -12.98 -17.56
N GLY A 309 -8.73 -13.27 -16.31
CA GLY A 309 -8.75 -14.64 -15.77
C GLY A 309 -9.74 -15.55 -16.46
N THR A 310 -10.92 -15.03 -16.79
CA THR A 310 -11.89 -15.79 -17.59
C THR A 310 -11.45 -15.94 -19.03
N VAL A 311 -10.85 -14.93 -19.65
CA VAL A 311 -10.34 -15.04 -21.04
C VAL A 311 -9.22 -16.07 -21.15
N VAL A 312 -8.17 -15.97 -20.33
CA VAL A 312 -7.06 -16.94 -20.30
C VAL A 312 -7.61 -18.33 -20.01
N GLY A 313 -8.56 -18.40 -19.09
CA GLY A 313 -9.18 -19.64 -18.72
C GLY A 313 -10.02 -20.27 -19.84
N LEU A 314 -10.85 -19.50 -20.54
CA LEU A 314 -11.61 -19.99 -21.70
C LEU A 314 -10.68 -20.46 -22.82
N ALA A 315 -9.61 -19.71 -23.10
CA ALA A 315 -8.61 -20.10 -24.09
C ALA A 315 -7.95 -21.44 -23.75
N ALA A 316 -7.59 -21.67 -22.49
CA ALA A 316 -7.05 -22.95 -22.04
C ALA A 316 -8.07 -24.10 -22.18
N ALA A 317 -9.33 -23.87 -21.78
CA ALA A 317 -10.38 -24.89 -21.92
C ALA A 317 -10.66 -25.23 -23.40
N MET A 318 -10.57 -24.24 -24.30
CA MET A 318 -10.70 -24.47 -25.74
C MET A 318 -9.50 -25.24 -26.33
N ALA A 319 -8.30 -25.02 -25.81
CA ALA A 319 -7.11 -25.76 -26.22
C ALA A 319 -7.13 -27.24 -25.77
N GLU A 320 -7.83 -27.54 -24.67
CA GLU A 320 -8.01 -28.89 -24.13
C GLU A 320 -9.16 -29.68 -24.81
N LEU A 321 -10.01 -29.02 -25.61
CA LEU A 321 -11.01 -29.72 -26.39
C LEU A 321 -10.30 -30.66 -27.38
N PRO A 322 -10.62 -31.97 -27.37
CA PRO A 322 -9.97 -32.93 -28.25
C PRO A 322 -10.06 -32.46 -29.71
N GLN A 323 -8.92 -32.21 -30.34
CA GLN A 323 -8.85 -31.90 -31.79
C GLN A 323 -9.33 -33.08 -32.66
N GLY A 324 -9.61 -34.23 -32.05
CA GLY A 324 -10.20 -35.41 -32.67
C GLY A 324 -11.54 -35.79 -32.06
N LEU A 325 -12.61 -35.09 -32.43
CA LEU A 325 -13.97 -35.67 -32.43
C LEU A 325 -14.14 -36.71 -33.57
N GLY A 326 -13.10 -36.94 -34.37
CA GLY A 326 -13.04 -37.99 -35.38
C GLY A 326 -12.42 -39.27 -34.82
N ALA A 327 -13.20 -40.35 -34.86
CA ALA A 327 -12.81 -41.75 -34.66
C ALA A 327 -12.68 -42.25 -33.20
N GLY A 328 -13.83 -42.49 -32.57
CA GLY A 328 -14.00 -43.68 -31.73
C GLY A 328 -13.89 -43.49 -30.22
N GLY A 329 -15.03 -43.15 -29.59
CA GLY A 329 -15.46 -43.83 -28.37
C GLY A 329 -14.78 -43.48 -27.03
N GLY A 330 -14.22 -42.29 -26.85
CA GLY A 330 -13.87 -41.76 -25.53
C GLY A 330 -14.77 -40.58 -25.19
N GLY A 331 -15.67 -40.73 -24.20
CA GLY A 331 -16.52 -39.63 -23.75
C GLY A 331 -15.66 -38.43 -23.34
N ALA A 332 -15.80 -37.31 -24.06
CA ALA A 332 -15.13 -36.07 -23.69
C ALA A 332 -15.43 -35.76 -22.22
N ASP A 333 -14.40 -35.51 -21.41
CA ASP A 333 -14.53 -35.21 -19.99
C ASP A 333 -15.06 -33.77 -19.80
N ILE A 334 -16.32 -33.59 -20.19
CA ILE A 334 -17.05 -32.32 -20.10
C ILE A 334 -17.11 -31.85 -18.64
N ALA A 335 -17.11 -32.78 -17.67
CA ALA A 335 -17.11 -32.46 -16.25
C ALA A 335 -15.80 -31.75 -15.83
N ALA A 336 -14.65 -32.24 -16.26
CA ALA A 336 -13.36 -31.57 -16.03
C ALA A 336 -13.32 -30.17 -16.67
N SER A 337 -13.81 -30.04 -17.91
CA SER A 337 -13.88 -28.74 -18.60
C SER A 337 -14.81 -27.74 -17.90
N LEU A 338 -15.95 -28.19 -17.36
CA LEU A 338 -16.90 -27.37 -16.61
C LEU A 338 -16.37 -26.97 -15.23
N ALA A 339 -15.66 -27.86 -14.54
CA ALA A 339 -15.01 -27.55 -13.26
C ALA A 339 -13.91 -26.49 -13.45
N GLY A 340 -13.11 -26.62 -14.51
CA GLY A 340 -12.13 -25.60 -14.88
C GLY A 340 -12.78 -24.25 -15.18
N LEU A 341 -13.95 -24.24 -15.85
CA LEU A 341 -14.74 -23.04 -16.13
C LEU A 341 -15.25 -22.34 -14.86
N ALA A 342 -15.70 -23.11 -13.85
CA ALA A 342 -16.21 -22.57 -12.60
C ALA A 342 -15.14 -21.77 -11.83
N ILE A 343 -13.92 -22.32 -11.68
CA ILE A 343 -12.79 -21.64 -11.03
C ILE A 343 -12.47 -20.28 -11.71
N LYS A 344 -12.69 -20.19 -13.01
CA LYS A 344 -12.41 -18.97 -13.78
C LYS A 344 -13.44 -17.88 -13.49
N PHE A 345 -14.72 -18.24 -13.37
CA PHE A 345 -15.76 -17.30 -12.93
C PHE A 345 -15.54 -16.78 -11.50
N GLU A 346 -14.96 -17.60 -10.62
CA GLU A 346 -14.60 -17.17 -9.26
C GLU A 346 -13.59 -16.00 -9.27
N THR A 347 -12.58 -16.04 -10.15
CA THR A 347 -11.60 -14.94 -10.26
C THR A 347 -12.23 -13.62 -10.73
N THR A 348 -13.21 -13.69 -11.64
CA THR A 348 -13.99 -12.51 -12.04
C THR A 348 -14.87 -12.00 -10.90
N LEU A 349 -15.56 -12.90 -10.20
CA LEU A 349 -16.38 -12.55 -9.04
C LEU A 349 -15.54 -11.83 -7.98
N LEU A 350 -14.33 -12.33 -7.70
CA LEU A 350 -13.42 -11.69 -6.75
C LEU A 350 -13.02 -10.28 -7.20
N GLY A 351 -12.64 -10.11 -8.48
CA GLY A 351 -12.29 -8.80 -9.03
C GLY A 351 -13.43 -7.78 -8.92
N LEU A 352 -14.68 -8.22 -9.17
CA LEU A 352 -15.87 -7.38 -9.06
C LEU A 352 -16.15 -7.00 -7.59
N ILE A 353 -16.17 -7.97 -6.68
CA ILE A 353 -16.42 -7.72 -5.25
C ILE A 353 -15.35 -6.78 -4.69
N GLY A 354 -14.07 -7.06 -4.98
CA GLY A 354 -12.95 -6.22 -4.54
C GLY A 354 -13.10 -4.78 -5.03
N SER A 355 -13.51 -4.59 -6.28
CA SER A 355 -13.75 -3.26 -6.87
C SER A 355 -14.90 -2.50 -6.21
N ILE A 356 -16.03 -3.19 -5.95
CA ILE A 356 -17.18 -2.61 -5.27
C ILE A 356 -16.80 -2.16 -3.86
N VAL A 357 -16.13 -3.03 -3.11
CA VAL A 357 -15.67 -2.72 -1.74
C VAL A 357 -14.69 -1.54 -1.75
N ALA A 358 -13.70 -1.54 -2.64
CA ALA A 358 -12.73 -0.45 -2.75
C ALA A 358 -13.41 0.89 -3.12
N SER A 359 -14.34 0.86 -4.08
CA SER A 359 -15.11 2.05 -4.49
C SER A 359 -15.94 2.62 -3.35
N LEU A 360 -16.61 1.75 -2.57
CA LEU A 360 -17.39 2.17 -1.40
C LEU A 360 -16.50 2.81 -0.33
N LEU A 361 -15.35 2.22 -0.03
CA LEU A 361 -14.41 2.76 0.96
C LEU A 361 -13.86 4.14 0.54
N ILE A 362 -13.53 4.30 -0.75
CA ILE A 362 -13.13 5.59 -1.33
C ILE A 362 -14.25 6.63 -1.12
N ALA A 363 -15.50 6.30 -1.44
CA ALA A 363 -16.63 7.21 -1.29
C ALA A 363 -16.89 7.61 0.18
N VAL A 364 -16.80 6.65 1.11
CA VAL A 364 -16.94 6.93 2.55
C VAL A 364 -15.84 7.87 3.03
N MET A 365 -14.60 7.64 2.62
CA MET A 365 -13.47 8.49 3.01
C MET A 365 -13.62 9.92 2.47
N GLU A 366 -14.01 10.08 1.21
CA GLU A 366 -14.27 11.41 0.61
C GLU A 366 -15.37 12.17 1.35
N ARG A 367 -16.44 11.48 1.74
CA ARG A 367 -17.49 12.06 2.58
C ARG A 367 -16.94 12.52 3.92
N ARG A 368 -16.14 11.71 4.61
CA ARG A 368 -15.55 12.09 5.91
C ARG A 368 -14.62 13.29 5.81
N GLU A 369 -13.82 13.37 4.75
CA GLU A 369 -12.93 14.51 4.53
C GLU A 369 -13.69 15.81 4.25
N THR A 370 -14.76 15.76 3.45
CA THR A 370 -15.61 16.93 3.19
C THR A 370 -16.33 17.41 4.46
N GLU A 371 -16.82 16.48 5.28
CA GLU A 371 -17.39 16.77 6.61
C GLU A 371 -16.35 17.46 7.53
N LEU A 372 -15.12 16.92 7.62
CA LEU A 372 -14.05 17.47 8.45
C LEU A 372 -13.61 18.86 7.98
N ALA A 373 -13.49 19.09 6.67
CA ALA A 373 -13.14 20.40 6.11
C ALA A 373 -14.23 21.45 6.41
N ALA A 374 -15.50 21.05 6.37
CA ALA A 374 -16.60 21.93 6.76
C ALA A 374 -16.58 22.25 8.26
N GLU A 375 -16.30 21.27 9.12
CA GLU A 375 -16.14 21.49 10.56
C GLU A 375 -14.98 22.45 10.86
N ALA A 376 -13.84 22.26 10.20
CA ALA A 376 -12.66 23.12 10.35
C ALA A 376 -12.98 24.59 10.05
N ARG A 377 -13.68 24.87 8.93
CA ARG A 377 -14.11 26.22 8.57
C ARG A 377 -15.01 26.85 9.64
N ARG A 378 -15.95 26.08 10.21
CA ARG A 378 -16.83 26.57 11.28
C ARG A 378 -16.05 26.92 12.55
N VAL A 379 -15.09 26.07 12.94
CA VAL A 379 -14.26 26.31 14.12
C VAL A 379 -13.42 27.57 13.93
N VAL A 380 -12.78 27.76 12.77
CA VAL A 380 -12.01 28.98 12.49
C VAL A 380 -12.89 30.22 12.50
N GLY A 381 -14.05 30.18 11.83
CA GLY A 381 -14.99 31.31 11.84
C GLY A 381 -15.42 31.70 13.26
N ALA A 382 -15.68 30.72 14.13
CA ALA A 382 -16.02 30.97 15.53
C ALA A 382 -14.85 31.58 16.33
N LEU A 383 -13.62 31.13 16.09
CA LEU A 383 -12.43 31.67 16.75
C LEU A 383 -12.13 33.10 16.30
N VAL A 384 -12.22 33.39 14.99
CA VAL A 384 -12.04 34.73 14.44
C VAL A 384 -13.10 35.69 14.98
N ALA A 385 -14.38 35.26 15.02
CA ALA A 385 -15.46 36.08 15.56
C ALA A 385 -15.24 36.39 17.06
N ALA A 386 -14.77 35.41 17.84
CA ALA A 386 -14.44 35.61 19.25
C ALA A 386 -13.29 36.61 19.44
N GLU A 387 -12.28 36.59 18.57
CA GLU A 387 -11.16 37.54 18.61
C GLU A 387 -11.60 38.95 18.20
N ALA A 388 -12.46 39.08 17.18
CA ALA A 388 -12.99 40.38 16.75
C ALA A 388 -13.78 41.09 17.86
N VAL A 389 -14.60 40.34 18.62
CA VAL A 389 -15.35 40.87 19.79
C VAL A 389 -14.42 41.30 20.93
N ARG A 390 -13.21 40.76 21.02
CA ARG A 390 -12.24 41.13 22.05
C ARG A 390 -11.52 42.45 21.73
N HIS A 391 -11.38 42.79 20.45
CA HIS A 391 -10.63 43.98 20.00
C HIS A 391 -11.50 45.19 19.65
N GLY A 392 -12.81 44.99 19.45
CA GLY A 392 -13.79 46.08 19.29
C GLY A 392 -14.40 46.47 20.62
#